data_AF-A0A817CGH3-F1
#
_entry.id   AF-A0A817CGH3-F1
#
_cell.length_a   1.000
_cell.length_b   1.000
_cell.length_c   1.000
_cell.angle_alpha   90.00
_cell.angle_beta   90.00
_cell.angle_gamma   90.00
#
_symmetry.space_group_name_H-M   'P 1'
#
loop_
_entity.id
_entity.type
_entity.pdbx_description
1 polymer ?
#
loop_
_entity_poly.entity_id
_entity_poly.type
_entity_poly.pdbx_seq_one_letter_code
_entity_poly.pdbx_strand_id
1 'polypeptide(L)'
;MLRFRVFLLLTIFIFSSKCQNQSIIKQEQSLCIYNSSYIIPLFTTRIVRMTLNQTRLKQLNIHTIRIRAFIRNKKVAEFQDHRNSIEKVFHLMKKTEQYDNKSIINYDLKIYAKYINQTDIHYFTEFINIKSHIHTINCSIILIISQPQRLRDKIFKNFLPFILMLIAIQMGILLDIEVLKELIHRPIQISIGLVCQYILMPLIAFSISNFFQHEPLYSLGLFVLGCCPGGSALNQWTVLFDGDLNLSAIMTFASTVASFFMMPLWLYTLGQYAFLRQLKIRISFLNLLQSLLTIILPMGLGMLISHFIPKLKPIIKCILKPTLIFFTCYFFIFAAFVNYHLLFYIDLKTALTIPLLPWSGFLLSCLFAWICRQDWKRIITIGIETGIQNIGIAFMVLLYSLPAPENSRATVIPFIASYASVQPFYFILIYQLIRRKCCKTQRVVHRISIDTLSKTTFELSEAEDETCEEILQTKKVSLPMITLDASVDAKST
;
A
#
# COMPACT_ATOMS: atom_id res chain seq x y z
N MET A 1 -12.61 6.73 -60.44
CA MET A 1 -13.60 6.11 -59.53
C MET A 1 -13.22 4.73 -58.94
N LEU A 2 -12.05 4.14 -59.26
CA LEU A 2 -11.62 2.86 -58.63
C LEU A 2 -10.75 3.03 -57.36
N ARG A 3 -10.24 4.23 -57.08
CA ARG A 3 -9.40 4.53 -55.89
C ARG A 3 -10.19 4.88 -54.62
N PHE A 4 -11.51 5.08 -54.71
CA PHE A 4 -12.37 5.45 -53.57
C PHE A 4 -13.17 4.25 -53.01
N ARG A 5 -13.41 3.20 -53.82
CA ARG A 5 -14.13 1.99 -53.39
C ARG A 5 -13.30 1.02 -52.54
N VAL A 6 -11.96 1.06 -52.63
CA VAL A 6 -11.07 0.24 -51.79
C VAL A 6 -10.90 0.84 -50.39
N PHE A 7 -11.02 2.17 -50.25
CA PHE A 7 -10.92 2.85 -48.96
C PHE A 7 -12.21 2.72 -48.12
N LEU A 8 -13.38 2.56 -48.77
CA LEU A 8 -14.69 2.43 -48.12
C LEU A 8 -15.01 1.00 -47.63
N LEU A 9 -14.37 -0.02 -48.19
CA LEU A 9 -14.55 -1.43 -47.78
C LEU A 9 -13.70 -1.82 -46.54
N LEU A 10 -12.87 -0.90 -46.04
CA LEU A 10 -11.98 -1.13 -44.89
C LEU A 10 -12.57 -0.69 -43.54
N THR A 11 -13.82 -0.20 -43.50
CA THR A 11 -14.35 0.49 -42.30
C THR A 11 -15.63 -0.10 -41.67
N ILE A 12 -16.07 -1.34 -41.93
CA ILE A 12 -17.31 -1.86 -41.33
C ILE A 12 -17.17 -3.30 -40.77
N PHE A 13 -17.62 -3.48 -39.51
CA PHE A 13 -17.62 -4.65 -38.58
C PHE A 13 -16.39 -4.73 -37.65
N ILE A 14 -16.34 -4.19 -36.41
CA ILE A 14 -17.19 -4.22 -35.19
C ILE A 14 -17.25 -5.60 -34.47
N PHE A 15 -16.48 -5.66 -33.37
CA PHE A 15 -16.58 -6.46 -32.13
C PHE A 15 -16.86 -7.97 -32.17
N SER A 16 -15.94 -8.75 -31.58
CA SER A 16 -16.33 -9.78 -30.61
C SER A 16 -15.21 -10.06 -29.60
N SER A 17 -15.50 -9.86 -28.33
CA SER A 17 -14.68 -10.26 -27.19
C SER A 17 -14.78 -11.77 -26.97
N LYS A 18 -13.66 -12.48 -26.85
CA LYS A 18 -13.58 -13.67 -26.01
C LYS A 18 -12.16 -13.92 -25.53
N CYS A 19 -12.02 -13.87 -24.22
CA CYS A 19 -10.85 -14.27 -23.47
C CYS A 19 -10.94 -15.78 -23.26
N GLN A 20 -9.99 -16.56 -23.77
CA GLN A 20 -9.81 -17.92 -23.29
C GLN A 20 -8.33 -18.32 -23.39
N ASN A 21 -7.83 -18.78 -22.24
CA ASN A 21 -6.51 -19.33 -22.04
C ASN A 21 -6.12 -20.32 -23.15
N GLN A 22 -5.26 -19.89 -24.06
CA GLN A 22 -4.18 -20.69 -24.62
C GLN A 22 -3.39 -19.81 -25.58
N SER A 23 -2.08 -19.84 -25.41
CA SER A 23 -1.11 -19.29 -26.34
C SER A 23 -1.27 -19.96 -27.72
N ILE A 24 -2.13 -19.43 -28.58
CA ILE A 24 -2.05 -19.42 -30.06
C ILE A 24 -3.08 -18.38 -30.51
N ILE A 25 -2.64 -17.21 -30.97
CA ILE A 25 -3.48 -16.35 -31.79
C ILE A 25 -2.94 -16.45 -33.22
N LYS A 26 -3.65 -17.19 -34.06
CA LYS A 26 -3.70 -16.93 -35.51
C LYS A 26 -4.48 -15.62 -35.68
N GLN A 27 -3.79 -14.55 -36.06
CA GLN A 27 -4.41 -13.33 -36.56
C GLN A 27 -3.84 -13.07 -37.96
N GLU A 28 -4.56 -13.59 -38.96
CA GLU A 28 -4.43 -13.16 -40.34
C GLU A 28 -5.07 -11.77 -40.45
N GLN A 29 -4.26 -10.71 -40.56
CA GLN A 29 -4.54 -9.43 -41.26
C GLN A 29 -3.67 -8.30 -40.69
N SER A 30 -2.48 -8.11 -41.27
CA SER A 30 -1.75 -6.84 -41.49
C SER A 30 -0.24 -7.10 -41.50
N LEU A 31 0.49 -6.45 -42.41
CA LEU A 31 1.96 -6.53 -42.51
C LEU A 31 2.67 -5.76 -41.38
N CYS A 32 1.91 -5.26 -40.42
CA CYS A 32 2.32 -4.42 -39.31
C CYS A 32 1.53 -4.86 -38.08
N ILE A 33 2.19 -5.38 -37.06
CA ILE A 33 1.56 -5.66 -35.76
C ILE A 33 1.22 -4.30 -35.14
N TYR A 34 0.03 -3.77 -35.42
CA TYR A 34 -0.49 -2.59 -34.75
C TYR A 34 -1.39 -3.03 -33.59
N ASN A 35 -1.08 -2.54 -32.39
CA ASN A 35 -1.91 -2.54 -31.18
C ASN A 35 -2.16 -3.88 -30.45
N SER A 36 -1.17 -4.77 -30.38
CA SER A 36 -1.20 -5.86 -29.38
C SER A 36 -0.35 -5.50 -28.16
N SER A 37 -0.96 -5.42 -26.98
CA SER A 37 -0.24 -5.35 -25.71
C SER A 37 0.17 -6.75 -25.24
N TYR A 38 1.46 -6.97 -24.98
CA TYR A 38 1.96 -8.24 -24.45
C TYR A 38 2.26 -8.13 -22.96
N ILE A 39 1.67 -9.02 -22.17
CA ILE A 39 1.93 -9.09 -20.72
C ILE A 39 3.07 -10.07 -20.46
N ILE A 40 4.14 -9.59 -19.85
CA ILE A 40 5.30 -10.39 -19.47
C ILE A 40 5.40 -10.43 -17.94
N PRO A 41 5.47 -11.61 -17.31
CA PRO A 41 5.67 -11.69 -15.88
C PRO A 41 7.10 -11.26 -15.49
N LEU A 42 7.22 -10.51 -14.41
CA LEU A 42 8.50 -10.05 -13.86
C LEU A 42 9.50 -11.20 -13.63
N PHE A 43 10.79 -10.94 -13.89
CA PHE A 43 11.90 -11.89 -13.77
C PHE A 43 11.76 -13.15 -14.63
N THR A 44 10.97 -13.07 -15.70
CA THR A 44 10.87 -14.14 -16.69
C THR A 44 11.36 -13.67 -18.04
N THR A 45 11.93 -14.61 -18.79
CA THR A 45 12.23 -14.41 -20.20
C THR A 45 11.05 -14.92 -21.02
N ARG A 46 10.47 -14.06 -21.86
CA ARG A 46 9.43 -14.45 -22.83
C ARG A 46 9.91 -14.22 -24.24
N ILE A 47 9.43 -15.09 -25.14
CA ILE A 47 9.70 -14.99 -26.56
C ILE A 47 8.55 -14.23 -27.20
N VAL A 48 8.83 -13.04 -27.71
CA VAL A 48 7.92 -12.31 -28.60
C VAL A 48 8.27 -12.74 -30.01
N ARG A 49 7.40 -13.55 -30.61
CA ARG A 49 7.55 -14.05 -31.98
C ARG A 49 6.82 -13.12 -32.94
N MET A 50 7.56 -12.54 -33.86
CA MET A 50 6.99 -11.89 -35.04
C MET A 50 6.92 -12.89 -36.18
N THR A 51 5.82 -12.87 -36.92
CA THR A 51 5.62 -13.73 -38.09
C THR A 51 5.42 -12.87 -39.32
N LEU A 52 6.20 -13.13 -40.37
CA LEU A 52 6.07 -12.47 -41.67
C LEU A 52 5.63 -13.50 -42.70
N ASN A 53 4.55 -13.19 -43.43
CA ASN A 53 4.02 -14.05 -44.48
C ASN A 53 4.82 -13.87 -45.78
N GLN A 54 5.51 -14.92 -46.22
CA GLN A 54 6.35 -14.87 -47.41
C GLN A 54 5.58 -14.71 -48.72
N THR A 55 4.33 -15.18 -48.80
CA THR A 55 3.54 -15.14 -50.05
C THR A 55 3.30 -13.71 -50.54
N ARG A 56 3.10 -12.76 -49.62
CA ARG A 56 2.95 -11.34 -49.94
C ARG A 56 4.28 -10.63 -50.22
N LEU A 57 5.37 -11.08 -49.59
CA LEU A 57 6.71 -10.57 -49.85
C LEU A 57 7.18 -10.91 -51.28
N LYS A 58 6.76 -12.07 -51.81
CA LYS A 58 6.99 -12.49 -53.21
C LYS A 58 6.29 -11.57 -54.21
N GLN A 59 5.05 -11.14 -53.94
CA GLN A 59 4.30 -10.21 -54.81
C GLN A 59 4.97 -8.83 -54.93
N LEU A 60 5.82 -8.46 -53.96
CA LEU A 60 6.48 -7.15 -53.88
C LEU A 60 7.95 -7.18 -54.33
N ASN A 61 8.47 -8.30 -54.84
CA ASN A 61 9.87 -8.47 -55.30
C ASN A 61 10.93 -8.07 -54.26
N ILE A 62 10.72 -8.40 -52.99
CA ILE A 62 11.63 -8.03 -51.88
C ILE A 62 12.75 -9.08 -51.75
N HIS A 63 14.00 -8.66 -51.88
CA HIS A 63 15.18 -9.53 -51.79
C HIS A 63 15.75 -9.60 -50.37
N THR A 64 15.82 -8.46 -49.67
CA THR A 64 16.42 -8.37 -48.34
C THR A 64 15.46 -7.71 -47.37
N ILE A 65 15.33 -8.28 -46.18
CA ILE A 65 14.59 -7.68 -45.06
C ILE A 65 15.58 -7.43 -43.94
N ARG A 66 15.73 -6.17 -43.52
CA ARG A 66 16.47 -5.81 -42.31
C ARG A 66 15.47 -5.45 -41.23
N ILE A 67 15.54 -6.15 -40.10
CA ILE A 67 14.71 -5.88 -38.92
C ILE A 67 15.63 -5.36 -37.83
N ARG A 68 15.34 -4.15 -37.33
CA ARG A 68 15.97 -3.57 -36.14
C ARG A 68 14.90 -3.43 -35.07
N ALA A 69 15.15 -4.02 -33.91
CA ALA A 69 14.29 -3.87 -32.74
C ALA A 69 15.01 -3.11 -31.63
N PHE A 70 14.35 -2.12 -31.02
CA PHE A 70 14.84 -1.41 -29.85
C PHE A 70 13.77 -1.34 -28.74
N ILE A 71 14.21 -1.44 -27.49
CA ILE A 71 13.36 -1.24 -26.30
C ILE A 71 13.57 0.19 -25.80
N ARG A 72 12.50 0.96 -25.65
CA ARG A 72 12.60 2.37 -25.22
C ARG A 72 13.10 2.53 -23.79
N ASN A 73 12.53 1.77 -22.84
CA ASN A 73 12.91 1.86 -21.43
C ASN A 73 13.65 0.60 -20.96
N LYS A 74 14.99 0.67 -21.03
CA LYS A 74 15.90 -0.43 -20.67
C LYS A 74 15.88 -0.80 -19.18
N LYS A 75 15.41 0.11 -18.32
CA LYS A 75 15.22 -0.22 -16.89
C LYS A 75 14.10 -1.25 -16.71
N VAL A 76 13.14 -1.28 -17.62
CA VAL A 76 11.90 -2.06 -17.54
C VAL A 76 12.08 -3.46 -18.13
N ALA A 77 12.60 -3.54 -19.36
CA ALA A 77 12.95 -4.79 -20.02
C ALA A 77 14.27 -4.67 -20.79
N GLU A 78 14.97 -5.79 -20.92
CA GLU A 78 16.17 -5.93 -21.73
C GLU A 78 16.09 -7.17 -22.62
N PHE A 79 16.81 -7.16 -23.75
CA PHE A 79 16.97 -8.38 -24.55
C PHE A 79 17.92 -9.34 -23.82
N GLN A 80 17.67 -10.65 -23.92
CA GLN A 80 18.44 -11.67 -23.18
C GLN A 80 19.95 -11.62 -23.46
N ASP A 81 20.37 -11.16 -24.64
CA ASP A 81 21.79 -11.05 -25.01
C ASP A 81 22.47 -9.76 -24.50
N HIS A 82 21.83 -9.01 -23.59
CA HIS A 82 22.27 -7.69 -23.08
C HIS A 82 22.56 -6.65 -24.19
N ARG A 83 22.06 -6.87 -25.40
CA ARG A 83 22.23 -5.94 -26.53
C ARG A 83 21.15 -4.87 -26.52
N ASN A 84 21.55 -3.63 -26.77
CA ASN A 84 20.67 -2.45 -26.82
C ASN A 84 19.69 -2.44 -28.00
N SER A 85 20.08 -3.12 -29.07
CA SER A 85 19.31 -3.29 -30.29
C SER A 85 19.68 -4.62 -30.90
N ILE A 86 18.70 -5.35 -31.41
CA ILE A 86 18.96 -6.54 -32.20
C ILE A 86 18.66 -6.18 -33.65
N GLU A 87 19.70 -6.25 -34.47
CA GLU A 87 19.57 -6.19 -35.93
C GLU A 87 19.65 -7.61 -36.45
N LYS A 88 18.67 -8.01 -37.27
CA LYS A 88 18.72 -9.26 -38.02
C LYS A 88 18.37 -9.00 -39.47
N VAL A 89 19.23 -9.49 -40.35
CA VAL A 89 19.05 -9.39 -41.81
C VAL A 89 18.63 -10.76 -42.32
N PHE A 90 17.51 -10.79 -43.03
CA PHE A 90 17.03 -11.97 -43.75
C PHE A 90 17.27 -11.75 -45.24
N HIS A 91 18.10 -12.61 -45.83
CA HIS A 91 18.26 -12.68 -47.28
C HIS A 91 17.26 -13.71 -47.81
N LEU A 92 16.27 -13.23 -48.58
CA LEU A 92 15.20 -14.06 -49.11
C LEU A 92 15.55 -14.69 -50.46
N MET A 93 16.58 -14.16 -51.13
CA MET A 93 17.20 -14.80 -52.27
C MET A 93 18.70 -14.95 -52.01
N LYS A 94 19.22 -16.16 -52.20
CA LYS A 94 20.61 -16.32 -52.63
C LYS A 94 20.62 -16.11 -54.14
N LYS A 95 21.71 -15.55 -54.67
CA LYS A 95 21.87 -15.10 -56.07
C LYS A 95 21.50 -16.13 -57.15
N THR A 96 21.23 -17.39 -56.79
CA THR A 96 20.92 -18.51 -57.67
C THR A 96 19.89 -19.52 -57.14
N GLU A 97 19.18 -19.29 -56.02
CA GLU A 97 18.27 -20.32 -55.44
C GLU A 97 16.87 -19.79 -55.09
N GLN A 98 15.87 -20.62 -55.42
CA GLN A 98 14.44 -20.43 -55.12
C GLN A 98 14.19 -20.29 -53.62
N TYR A 99 13.16 -19.50 -53.29
CA TYR A 99 12.63 -19.35 -51.93
C TYR A 99 12.36 -20.70 -51.25
N ASP A 100 12.89 -20.89 -50.04
CA ASP A 100 12.48 -21.98 -49.13
C ASP A 100 10.94 -22.01 -49.01
N ASN A 101 10.32 -23.19 -49.21
CA ASN A 101 8.86 -23.38 -49.19
C ASN A 101 8.18 -23.14 -47.82
N LYS A 102 8.88 -22.62 -46.81
CA LYS A 102 8.26 -22.25 -45.53
C LYS A 102 7.50 -20.93 -45.70
N SER A 103 6.16 -21.00 -45.72
CA SER A 103 5.26 -19.86 -45.92
C SER A 103 5.39 -18.72 -44.91
N ILE A 104 6.07 -18.93 -43.78
CA ILE A 104 6.17 -17.99 -42.66
C ILE A 104 7.62 -17.85 -42.19
N ILE A 105 8.11 -16.61 -42.10
CA ILE A 105 9.38 -16.27 -41.43
C ILE A 105 9.05 -15.89 -39.99
N ASN A 106 9.64 -16.63 -39.05
CA ASN A 106 9.51 -16.33 -37.63
C ASN A 106 10.76 -15.60 -37.14
N TYR A 107 10.56 -14.47 -36.46
CA TYR A 107 11.60 -13.75 -35.74
C TYR A 107 11.28 -13.74 -34.25
N ASP A 108 12.06 -14.51 -33.49
CA ASP A 108 11.88 -14.71 -32.07
C ASP A 108 12.78 -13.76 -31.29
N LEU A 109 12.18 -12.82 -30.56
CA LEU A 109 12.88 -11.94 -29.63
C LEU A 109 12.72 -12.43 -28.21
N LYS A 110 13.83 -12.78 -27.57
CA LYS A 110 13.86 -13.16 -26.15
C LYS A 110 14.01 -11.90 -25.31
N ILE A 111 12.97 -11.56 -24.57
CA ILE A 111 12.91 -10.35 -23.72
C ILE A 111 12.88 -10.79 -22.27
N TYR A 112 13.80 -10.24 -21.49
CA TYR A 112 13.87 -10.40 -20.05
C TYR A 112 13.19 -9.21 -19.35
N ALA A 113 12.25 -9.51 -18.46
CA ALA A 113 11.51 -8.52 -17.70
C ALA A 113 12.21 -8.20 -16.35
N LYS A 114 12.61 -6.94 -16.16
CA LYS A 114 13.44 -6.50 -15.02
C LYS A 114 12.67 -5.67 -13.99
N TYR A 115 11.73 -4.83 -14.44
CA TYR A 115 10.99 -3.90 -13.59
C TYR A 115 9.50 -3.87 -13.94
N ILE A 116 8.64 -3.70 -12.94
CA ILE A 116 7.18 -3.57 -13.15
C ILE A 116 6.89 -2.19 -13.71
N ASN A 117 6.68 -2.10 -15.02
CA ASN A 117 6.23 -0.90 -15.70
C ASN A 117 5.75 -1.24 -17.12
N GLN A 118 5.25 -0.23 -17.83
CA GLN A 118 4.98 -0.32 -19.26
C GLN A 118 6.20 0.18 -20.07
N THR A 119 6.53 -0.53 -21.15
CA THR A 119 7.56 -0.12 -22.12
C THR A 119 7.12 -0.54 -23.52
N ASP A 120 7.62 0.12 -24.55
CA ASP A 120 7.38 -0.16 -25.97
C ASP A 120 8.63 -0.80 -26.60
N ILE A 121 8.40 -1.82 -27.44
CA ILE A 121 9.38 -2.30 -28.42
C ILE A 121 9.03 -1.65 -29.73
N HIS A 122 9.98 -0.92 -30.27
CA HIS A 122 9.87 -0.38 -31.62
C HIS A 122 10.63 -1.26 -32.59
N TYR A 123 9.97 -1.53 -33.71
CA TYR A 123 10.46 -2.29 -34.82
C TYR A 123 10.62 -1.36 -36.01
N PHE A 124 11.83 -1.32 -36.53
CA PHE A 124 12.13 -0.75 -37.83
C PHE A 124 12.38 -1.90 -38.79
N THR A 125 11.48 -2.09 -39.76
CA THR A 125 11.65 -3.07 -40.82
C THR A 125 11.92 -2.36 -42.13
N GLU A 126 13.09 -2.60 -42.70
CA GLU A 126 13.49 -2.10 -44.02
C GLU A 126 13.32 -3.26 -45.03
N PHE A 127 12.46 -3.06 -46.02
CA PHE A 127 12.27 -3.97 -47.14
C PHE A 127 13.01 -3.41 -48.36
N ILE A 128 14.00 -4.16 -48.84
CA ILE A 128 14.84 -3.76 -49.97
C ILE A 128 14.42 -4.59 -51.19
N ASN A 129 13.90 -3.90 -52.20
CA ASN A 129 13.54 -4.49 -53.49
C ASN A 129 14.79 -4.71 -54.37
N ILE A 130 14.68 -5.58 -55.37
CA ILE A 130 15.71 -5.84 -56.41
C ILE A 130 16.14 -4.54 -57.12
N LYS A 131 15.25 -3.56 -57.26
CA LYS A 131 15.55 -2.22 -57.82
C LYS A 131 16.17 -1.23 -56.81
N SER A 132 16.62 -1.72 -55.65
CA SER A 132 17.18 -0.90 -54.55
C SER A 132 16.21 0.10 -53.92
N HIS A 133 14.90 0.02 -54.20
CA HIS A 133 13.90 0.79 -53.47
C HIS A 133 13.74 0.25 -52.04
N ILE A 134 13.83 1.16 -51.07
CA ILE A 134 13.70 0.86 -49.65
C ILE A 134 12.31 1.30 -49.19
N HIS A 135 11.51 0.34 -48.72
CA HIS A 135 10.28 0.62 -47.99
C HIS A 135 10.52 0.40 -46.51
N THR A 136 10.30 1.43 -45.70
CA THR A 136 10.44 1.35 -44.24
C THR A 136 9.06 1.26 -43.60
N ILE A 137 8.94 0.35 -42.64
CA ILE A 137 7.76 0.20 -41.81
C ILE A 137 8.19 0.30 -40.36
N ASN A 138 7.54 1.20 -39.62
CA ASN A 138 7.76 1.41 -38.20
C ASN A 138 6.55 0.83 -37.46
N CYS A 139 6.78 -0.09 -36.53
CA CYS A 139 5.73 -0.65 -35.67
C CYS A 139 6.15 -0.55 -34.22
N SER A 140 5.20 -0.42 -33.30
CA SER A 140 5.46 -0.44 -31.86
C SER A 140 4.56 -1.46 -31.17
N ILE A 141 5.15 -2.33 -30.37
CA ILE A 141 4.44 -3.29 -29.52
C ILE A 141 4.56 -2.80 -28.08
N ILE A 142 3.42 -2.71 -27.38
CA ILE A 142 3.39 -2.36 -25.96
C ILE A 142 3.70 -3.61 -25.14
N LEU A 143 4.71 -3.55 -24.29
CA LEU A 143 5.00 -4.52 -23.25
C LEU A 143 4.50 -4.02 -21.90
N ILE A 144 3.67 -4.82 -21.26
CA ILE A 144 3.22 -4.61 -19.89
C ILE A 144 3.92 -5.63 -19.01
N ILE A 145 4.81 -5.16 -18.15
CA ILE A 145 5.48 -6.05 -17.19
C ILE A 145 4.69 -6.04 -15.90
N SER A 146 4.01 -7.15 -15.62
CA SER A 146 3.20 -7.33 -14.42
C SER A 146 3.88 -8.27 -13.44
N GLN A 147 3.40 -8.29 -12.19
CA GLN A 147 3.81 -9.31 -11.24
C GLN A 147 3.63 -10.73 -11.81
N PRO A 148 4.56 -11.65 -11.51
CA PRO A 148 4.44 -13.03 -11.94
C PRO A 148 3.23 -13.63 -11.21
N GLN A 149 2.37 -14.36 -11.92
CA GLN A 149 1.23 -15.02 -11.27
C GLN A 149 1.66 -16.32 -10.59
N ARG A 150 2.57 -16.25 -9.60
CA ARG A 150 2.99 -17.44 -8.84
C ARG A 150 1.83 -17.90 -7.97
N LEU A 151 1.88 -19.16 -7.54
CA LEU A 151 0.86 -19.74 -6.66
C LEU A 151 0.64 -18.87 -5.41
N ARG A 152 1.72 -18.37 -4.81
CA ARG A 152 1.70 -17.52 -3.61
C ARG A 152 0.97 -16.19 -3.82
N ASP A 153 1.16 -15.57 -4.98
CA ASP A 153 0.56 -14.27 -5.31
C ASP A 153 -0.94 -14.42 -5.57
N LYS A 154 -1.35 -15.53 -6.21
CA LYS A 154 -2.76 -15.90 -6.37
C LYS A 154 -3.42 -16.21 -5.03
N ILE A 155 -2.74 -16.96 -4.16
CA ILE A 155 -3.21 -17.25 -2.79
C ILE A 155 -3.41 -15.94 -2.03
N PHE A 156 -2.42 -15.05 -2.03
CA PHE A 156 -2.52 -13.76 -1.36
C PHE A 156 -3.71 -12.93 -1.85
N LYS A 157 -3.83 -12.75 -3.17
CA LYS A 157 -4.89 -11.94 -3.79
C LYS A 157 -6.29 -12.47 -3.51
N ASN A 158 -6.47 -13.79 -3.45
CA ASN A 158 -7.78 -14.40 -3.20
C ASN A 158 -8.10 -14.54 -1.71
N PHE A 159 -7.09 -14.73 -0.86
CA PHE A 159 -7.28 -14.91 0.58
C PHE A 159 -7.46 -13.57 1.31
N LEU A 160 -6.88 -12.48 0.80
CA LEU A 160 -7.00 -11.15 1.41
C LEU A 160 -8.47 -10.66 1.53
N PRO A 161 -9.32 -10.68 0.48
CA PRO A 161 -10.74 -10.33 0.62
C PRO A 161 -11.46 -11.20 1.65
N PHE A 162 -11.13 -12.49 1.73
CA PHE A 162 -11.74 -13.42 2.68
C PHE A 162 -11.40 -13.05 4.13
N ILE A 163 -10.14 -12.71 4.41
CA ILE A 163 -9.72 -12.21 5.73
C ILE A 163 -10.46 -10.92 6.07
N LEU A 164 -10.51 -9.96 5.13
CA LEU A 164 -11.17 -8.67 5.38
C LEU A 164 -12.67 -8.85 5.65
N MET A 165 -13.32 -9.76 4.94
CA MET A 165 -14.71 -10.14 5.19
C MET A 165 -14.91 -10.71 6.60
N LEU A 166 -14.04 -11.62 7.05
CA LEU A 166 -14.11 -12.19 8.40
C LEU A 166 -13.92 -11.12 9.49
N ILE A 167 -12.95 -10.23 9.32
CA ILE A 167 -12.72 -9.11 10.24
C ILE A 167 -13.94 -8.18 10.26
N ALA A 168 -14.50 -7.87 9.10
CA ALA A 168 -15.69 -7.02 8.99
C ALA A 168 -16.91 -7.64 9.70
N ILE A 169 -17.15 -8.95 9.54
CA ILE A 169 -18.22 -9.66 10.26
C ILE A 169 -17.99 -9.63 11.77
N GLN A 170 -16.77 -9.92 12.22
CA GLN A 170 -16.43 -9.89 13.65
C GLN A 170 -16.73 -8.52 14.25
N MET A 171 -16.26 -7.45 13.59
CA MET A 171 -16.52 -6.08 14.00
C MET A 171 -18.00 -5.73 13.98
N GLY A 172 -18.73 -6.20 12.96
CA GLY A 172 -20.19 -6.07 12.89
C GLY A 172 -20.91 -6.73 14.06
N ILE A 173 -20.48 -7.93 14.48
CA ILE A 173 -21.08 -8.64 15.62
C ILE A 173 -20.83 -7.90 16.95
N LEU A 174 -19.69 -7.24 17.06
CA LEU A 174 -19.31 -6.44 18.24
C LEU A 174 -20.06 -5.12 18.34
N LEU A 175 -20.69 -4.66 17.26
CA LEU A 175 -21.46 -3.42 17.23
C LEU A 175 -22.90 -3.69 17.67
N ASP A 176 -23.27 -3.10 18.81
CA ASP A 176 -24.62 -3.19 19.33
C ASP A 176 -25.55 -2.24 18.57
N ILE A 177 -26.81 -2.62 18.36
CA ILE A 177 -27.81 -1.71 17.77
C ILE A 177 -28.01 -0.46 18.65
N GLU A 178 -27.69 -0.54 19.93
CA GLU A 178 -27.70 0.60 20.85
C GLU A 178 -26.66 1.67 20.47
N VAL A 179 -25.57 1.29 19.78
CA VAL A 179 -24.56 2.20 19.23
C VAL A 179 -25.17 3.14 18.18
N LEU A 180 -26.16 2.67 17.41
CA LEU A 180 -26.94 3.52 16.49
C LEU A 180 -27.80 4.54 17.23
N LYS A 181 -28.32 4.21 18.42
CA LYS A 181 -29.06 5.19 19.25
C LYS A 181 -28.10 6.25 19.79
N GLU A 182 -26.88 5.88 20.13
CA GLU A 182 -25.83 6.80 20.56
C GLU A 182 -25.43 7.79 19.45
N LEU A 183 -25.60 7.43 18.17
CA LEU A 183 -25.43 8.35 17.03
C LEU A 183 -26.30 9.60 17.16
N ILE A 184 -27.54 9.42 17.64
CA ILE A 184 -28.52 10.49 17.84
C ILE A 184 -28.18 11.31 19.10
N HIS A 185 -27.58 10.68 20.12
CA HIS A 185 -27.29 11.33 21.40
C HIS A 185 -25.95 12.09 21.41
N ARG A 186 -25.01 11.75 20.52
CA ARG A 186 -23.66 12.37 20.45
C ARG A 186 -23.30 12.91 19.05
N PRO A 187 -24.17 13.72 18.40
CA PRO A 187 -23.98 14.10 17.00
C PRO A 187 -22.75 14.99 16.77
N ILE A 188 -22.37 15.80 17.77
CA ILE A 188 -21.26 16.75 17.66
C ILE A 188 -19.93 15.99 17.53
N GLN A 189 -19.68 15.01 18.39
CA GLN A 189 -18.43 14.25 18.41
C GLN A 189 -18.24 13.44 17.12
N ILE A 190 -19.32 12.83 16.65
CA ILE A 190 -19.33 12.03 15.42
C ILE A 190 -19.09 12.94 14.21
N SER A 191 -19.71 14.13 14.19
CA SER A 191 -19.51 15.10 13.11
C SER A 191 -18.06 15.58 13.05
N ILE A 192 -17.44 15.88 14.20
CA ILE A 192 -16.00 16.23 14.28
C ILE A 192 -15.16 15.07 13.72
N GLY A 193 -15.45 13.84 14.13
CA GLY A 193 -14.81 12.64 13.63
C GLY A 193 -14.91 12.48 12.11
N LEU A 194 -16.10 12.65 11.54
CA LEU A 194 -16.33 12.56 10.10
C LEU A 194 -15.64 13.68 9.32
N VAL A 195 -15.60 14.90 9.86
CA VAL A 195 -14.84 16.02 9.28
C VAL A 195 -13.34 15.70 9.28
N CYS A 196 -12.80 15.19 10.39
CA CYS A 196 -11.42 14.74 10.46
C CYS A 196 -11.12 13.65 9.42
N GLN A 197 -12.01 12.67 9.31
CA GLN A 197 -11.83 11.52 8.43
C GLN A 197 -11.95 11.85 6.94
N TYR A 198 -12.97 12.63 6.56
CA TYR A 198 -13.31 12.84 5.16
C TYR A 198 -13.03 14.24 4.63
N ILE A 199 -12.55 15.16 5.45
CA ILE A 199 -12.08 16.46 4.98
C ILE A 199 -10.60 16.59 5.26
N LEU A 200 -10.21 16.49 6.52
CA LEU A 200 -8.83 16.72 6.95
C LEU A 200 -7.87 15.67 6.38
N MET A 201 -8.19 14.38 6.47
CA MET A 201 -7.29 13.33 5.97
C MET A 201 -7.03 13.31 4.45
N PRO A 202 -8.05 13.41 3.58
CA PRO A 202 -7.83 13.55 2.14
C PRO A 202 -7.00 14.79 1.78
N LEU A 203 -7.22 15.91 2.48
CA LEU A 203 -6.45 17.14 2.26
C LEU A 203 -5.00 17.01 2.72
N ILE A 204 -4.74 16.33 3.83
CA ILE A 204 -3.38 15.99 4.27
C ILE A 204 -2.69 15.12 3.22
N ALA A 205 -3.35 14.06 2.74
CA ALA A 205 -2.79 13.17 1.74
C ALA A 205 -2.45 13.91 0.44
N PHE A 206 -3.33 14.80 -0.01
CA PHE A 206 -3.10 15.67 -1.16
C PHE A 206 -1.93 16.65 -0.92
N SER A 207 -1.87 17.27 0.26
CA SER A 207 -0.83 18.24 0.62
C SER A 207 0.55 17.59 0.68
N ILE A 208 0.67 16.43 1.34
CA ILE A 208 1.92 15.65 1.39
C ILE A 208 2.35 15.26 -0.04
N SER A 209 1.41 14.77 -0.84
CA SER A 209 1.68 14.35 -2.22
C SER A 209 2.25 15.47 -3.10
N ASN A 210 1.68 16.68 -2.98
CA ASN A 210 2.12 17.84 -3.76
C ASN A 210 3.42 18.45 -3.23
N PHE A 211 3.55 18.56 -1.90
CA PHE A 211 4.73 19.16 -1.28
C PHE A 211 6.00 18.37 -1.60
N PHE A 212 5.92 17.04 -1.53
CA PHE A 212 7.05 16.16 -1.83
C PHE A 212 7.16 15.79 -3.32
N GLN A 213 6.27 16.28 -4.19
CA GLN A 213 6.29 16.05 -5.63
C GLN A 213 6.47 14.57 -6.01
N HIS A 214 5.64 13.69 -5.44
CA HIS A 214 5.71 12.26 -5.72
C HIS A 214 5.24 11.93 -7.14
N GLU A 215 5.68 10.77 -7.66
CA GLU A 215 5.12 10.22 -8.90
C GLU A 215 3.59 10.14 -8.76
N PRO A 216 2.80 10.58 -9.75
CA PRO A 216 1.34 10.68 -9.63
C PRO A 216 0.67 9.38 -9.19
N LEU A 217 1.26 8.22 -9.51
CA LEU A 217 0.76 6.91 -9.09
C LEU A 217 0.89 6.67 -7.58
N TYR A 218 2.01 7.07 -6.98
CA TYR A 218 2.20 6.95 -5.52
C TYR A 218 1.38 8.00 -4.77
N SER A 219 1.25 9.20 -5.32
CA SER A 219 0.32 10.23 -4.82
C SER A 219 -1.12 9.74 -4.81
N LEU A 220 -1.56 9.06 -5.88
CA LEU A 220 -2.88 8.43 -5.93
C LEU A 220 -3.03 7.37 -4.84
N GLY A 221 -2.01 6.52 -4.62
CA GLY A 221 -2.01 5.53 -3.56
C GLY A 221 -2.14 6.14 -2.16
N LEU A 222 -1.42 7.24 -1.89
CA LEU A 222 -1.50 7.99 -0.63
C LEU A 222 -2.87 8.66 -0.48
N PHE A 223 -3.39 9.26 -1.54
CA PHE A 223 -4.68 9.91 -1.55
C PHE A 223 -5.83 8.92 -1.31
N VAL A 224 -5.82 7.76 -1.98
CA VAL A 224 -6.81 6.69 -1.76
C VAL A 224 -6.76 6.22 -0.31
N LEU A 225 -5.57 6.04 0.26
CA LEU A 225 -5.41 5.66 1.67
C LEU A 225 -5.99 6.73 2.61
N GLY A 226 -5.75 8.01 2.35
CA GLY A 226 -6.33 9.12 3.15
C GLY A 226 -7.84 9.28 2.99
N CYS A 227 -8.43 8.75 1.91
CA CYS A 227 -9.88 8.76 1.71
C CYS A 227 -10.58 7.56 2.37
N CYS A 228 -9.84 6.58 2.89
CA CYS A 228 -10.45 5.42 3.54
C CYS A 228 -11.17 5.80 4.84
N PRO A 229 -12.10 4.98 5.34
CA PRO A 229 -12.63 5.11 6.70
C PRO A 229 -11.58 4.68 7.74
N GLY A 230 -11.91 4.87 9.03
CA GLY A 230 -11.12 4.35 10.14
C GLY A 230 -10.92 2.83 10.05
N GLY A 231 -9.75 2.35 10.49
CA GLY A 231 -9.39 0.93 10.51
C GLY A 231 -10.15 0.12 11.55
N SER A 232 -9.99 -1.22 11.56
CA SER A 232 -10.62 -2.11 12.55
C SER A 232 -9.72 -2.43 13.75
N ALA A 233 -8.40 -2.26 13.62
CA ALA A 233 -7.41 -2.57 14.66
C ALA A 233 -7.29 -1.48 15.76
N LEU A 234 -7.93 -0.34 15.55
CA LEU A 234 -7.81 0.87 16.38
C LEU A 234 -8.55 0.80 17.71
N ASN A 235 -9.60 -0.03 17.83
CA ASN A 235 -10.32 -0.20 19.10
C ASN A 235 -9.38 -0.64 20.23
N GLN A 236 -8.38 -1.49 19.94
CA GLN A 236 -7.39 -1.91 20.94
C GLN A 236 -6.48 -0.77 21.38
N TRP A 237 -6.06 0.07 20.44
CA TRP A 237 -5.26 1.25 20.72
C TRP A 237 -6.07 2.27 21.53
N THR A 238 -7.35 2.46 21.22
CA THR A 238 -8.25 3.31 22.00
C THR A 238 -8.38 2.82 23.45
N VAL A 239 -8.51 1.50 23.70
CA VAL A 239 -8.50 0.97 25.08
C VAL A 239 -7.18 1.28 25.76
N LEU A 240 -6.07 1.05 25.06
CA LEU A 240 -4.73 1.11 25.63
C LEU A 240 -4.32 2.53 26.04
N PHE A 241 -4.83 3.54 25.34
CA PHE A 241 -4.61 4.95 25.64
C PHE A 241 -5.76 5.60 26.43
N ASP A 242 -6.59 4.80 27.10
CA ASP A 242 -7.71 5.26 27.95
C ASP A 242 -8.72 6.18 27.21
N GLY A 243 -8.92 5.94 25.91
CA GLY A 243 -9.90 6.64 25.08
C GLY A 243 -11.35 6.19 25.32
N ASP A 244 -12.30 6.93 24.74
CA ASP A 244 -13.72 6.54 24.71
C ASP A 244 -13.95 5.46 23.64
N LEU A 245 -14.18 4.22 24.09
CA LEU A 245 -14.39 3.05 23.23
C LEU A 245 -15.71 3.06 22.50
N ASN A 246 -16.77 3.57 23.15
CA ASN A 246 -18.08 3.67 22.53
C ASN A 246 -18.00 4.66 21.36
N LEU A 247 -17.35 5.81 21.58
CA LEU A 247 -17.11 6.79 20.52
C LEU A 247 -16.30 6.21 19.35
N SER A 248 -15.24 5.43 19.64
CA SER A 248 -14.42 4.75 18.61
C SER A 248 -15.28 3.86 17.72
N ALA A 249 -16.08 2.99 18.34
CA ALA A 249 -16.93 2.04 17.62
C ALA A 249 -17.97 2.76 16.74
N ILE A 250 -18.62 3.82 17.26
CA ILE A 250 -19.58 4.63 16.50
C ILE A 250 -18.89 5.31 15.32
N MET A 251 -17.71 5.93 15.55
CA MET A 251 -16.97 6.64 14.51
C MET A 251 -16.49 5.70 13.40
N THR A 252 -15.98 4.52 13.76
CA THR A 252 -15.60 3.48 12.79
C THR A 252 -16.81 3.06 11.94
N PHE A 253 -17.96 2.80 12.57
CA PHE A 253 -19.17 2.43 11.84
C PHE A 253 -19.67 3.56 10.93
N ALA A 254 -19.83 4.76 11.47
CA ALA A 254 -20.31 5.92 10.75
C ALA A 254 -19.38 6.26 9.58
N SER A 255 -18.06 6.22 9.77
CA SER A 255 -17.11 6.44 8.69
C SER A 255 -17.19 5.33 7.65
N THR A 256 -17.23 4.05 8.05
CA THR A 256 -17.33 2.94 7.10
C THR A 256 -18.57 3.04 6.21
N VAL A 257 -19.72 3.44 6.77
CA VAL A 257 -20.94 3.72 5.99
C VAL A 257 -20.76 4.94 5.09
N ALA A 258 -20.23 6.05 5.62
CA ALA A 258 -19.98 7.27 4.86
C ALA A 258 -18.97 7.07 3.71
N SER A 259 -18.06 6.09 3.82
CA SER A 259 -17.06 5.78 2.79
C SER A 259 -17.69 5.47 1.43
N PHE A 260 -18.89 4.89 1.42
CA PHE A 260 -19.64 4.57 0.20
C PHE A 260 -19.89 5.80 -0.67
N PHE A 261 -20.08 6.96 -0.06
CA PHE A 261 -20.30 8.23 -0.77
C PHE A 261 -19.03 9.08 -0.83
N MET A 262 -18.31 9.18 0.28
CA MET A 262 -17.16 10.09 0.40
C MET A 262 -15.96 9.64 -0.43
N MET A 263 -15.66 8.34 -0.52
CA MET A 263 -14.54 7.86 -1.35
C MET A 263 -14.75 8.14 -2.84
N PRO A 264 -15.90 7.79 -3.46
CA PRO A 264 -16.16 8.22 -4.82
C PRO A 264 -16.12 9.73 -4.97
N LEU A 265 -16.73 10.49 -4.06
CA LEU A 265 -16.73 11.95 -4.13
C LEU A 265 -15.31 12.51 -4.26
N TRP A 266 -14.38 12.10 -3.40
CA TRP A 266 -12.98 12.54 -3.47
C TRP A 266 -12.24 12.05 -4.71
N LEU A 267 -12.43 10.79 -5.11
CA LEU A 267 -11.71 10.21 -6.24
C LEU A 267 -12.17 10.76 -7.59
N TYR A 268 -13.45 11.11 -7.74
CA TYR A 268 -14.01 11.72 -8.95
C TYR A 268 -13.92 13.26 -8.96
N THR A 269 -13.54 13.89 -7.86
CA THR A 269 -13.28 15.34 -7.80
C THR A 269 -11.77 15.62 -7.75
N LEU A 270 -11.21 15.81 -6.56
CA LEU A 270 -9.81 16.18 -6.35
C LEU A 270 -8.86 15.11 -6.88
N GLY A 271 -9.16 13.82 -6.65
CA GLY A 271 -8.34 12.71 -7.16
C GLY A 271 -8.28 12.66 -8.69
N GLN A 272 -9.40 13.00 -9.35
CA GLN A 272 -9.46 13.06 -10.80
C GLN A 272 -8.65 14.22 -11.36
N TYR A 273 -8.80 15.40 -10.77
CA TYR A 273 -8.07 16.61 -11.16
C TYR A 273 -6.57 16.49 -10.92
N ALA A 274 -6.17 16.01 -9.73
CA ALA A 274 -4.79 16.02 -9.27
C ALA A 274 -3.95 14.88 -9.84
N PHE A 275 -4.50 13.67 -9.95
CA PHE A 275 -3.70 12.46 -10.19
C PHE A 275 -4.15 11.69 -11.44
N LEU A 276 -5.44 11.34 -11.54
CA LEU A 276 -5.92 10.43 -12.59
C LEU A 276 -5.81 11.03 -14.00
N ARG A 277 -6.03 12.34 -14.15
CA ARG A 277 -5.89 13.02 -15.45
C ARG A 277 -4.46 12.98 -15.98
N GLN A 278 -3.47 13.11 -15.08
CA GLN A 278 -2.05 13.02 -15.45
C GLN A 278 -1.67 11.59 -15.84
N LEU A 279 -2.21 10.59 -15.13
CA LEU A 279 -1.96 9.18 -15.39
C LEU A 279 -2.72 8.63 -16.61
N LYS A 280 -3.72 9.36 -17.13
CA LYS A 280 -4.67 8.87 -18.15
C LYS A 280 -5.38 7.57 -17.76
N ILE A 281 -5.52 7.34 -16.45
CA ILE A 281 -6.21 6.17 -15.88
C ILE A 281 -7.62 6.59 -15.49
N ARG A 282 -8.60 5.73 -15.74
CA ARG A 282 -9.97 5.89 -15.23
C ARG A 282 -10.22 4.78 -14.21
N ILE A 283 -10.50 5.17 -12.97
CA ILE A 283 -11.02 4.26 -11.95
C ILE A 283 -12.44 3.89 -12.36
N SER A 284 -12.73 2.59 -12.44
CA SER A 284 -14.10 2.12 -12.68
C SER A 284 -14.95 2.34 -11.43
N PHE A 285 -16.05 3.09 -11.57
CA PHE A 285 -16.99 3.34 -10.47
C PHE A 285 -17.52 2.02 -9.90
N LEU A 286 -17.85 1.07 -10.78
CA LEU A 286 -18.35 -0.25 -10.38
C LEU A 286 -17.31 -1.04 -9.57
N ASN A 287 -16.04 -1.02 -9.96
CA ASN A 287 -15.00 -1.76 -9.25
C ASN A 287 -14.72 -1.16 -7.87
N LEU A 288 -14.75 0.17 -7.77
CA LEU A 288 -14.64 0.89 -6.50
C LEU A 288 -15.83 0.54 -5.60
N LEU A 289 -17.06 0.61 -6.12
CA LEU A 289 -18.26 0.28 -5.37
C LEU A 289 -18.25 -1.16 -4.88
N GLN A 290 -17.88 -2.09 -5.75
CA GLN A 290 -17.73 -3.50 -5.40
C GLN A 290 -16.69 -3.69 -4.29
N SER A 291 -15.55 -2.99 -4.36
CA SER A 291 -14.52 -3.05 -3.33
C SER A 291 -15.02 -2.55 -1.97
N LEU A 292 -15.81 -1.47 -1.94
CA LEU A 292 -16.42 -0.96 -0.70
C LEU A 292 -17.49 -1.92 -0.16
N LEU A 293 -18.36 -2.45 -1.04
CA LEU A 293 -19.40 -3.40 -0.67
C LEU A 293 -18.84 -4.70 -0.07
N THR A 294 -17.64 -5.12 -0.50
CA THR A 294 -17.00 -6.32 0.07
C THR A 294 -16.70 -6.22 1.57
N ILE A 295 -16.74 -5.02 2.16
CA ILE A 295 -16.46 -4.79 3.58
C ILE A 295 -17.70 -4.29 4.31
N ILE A 296 -18.49 -3.42 3.67
CA ILE A 296 -19.73 -2.89 4.26
C ILE A 296 -20.78 -4.00 4.42
N LEU A 297 -20.99 -4.85 3.40
CA LEU A 297 -22.02 -5.91 3.47
C LEU A 297 -21.72 -6.93 4.57
N PRO A 298 -20.50 -7.49 4.70
CA PRO A 298 -20.22 -8.43 5.78
C PRO A 298 -20.29 -7.79 7.17
N MET A 299 -19.95 -6.51 7.30
CA MET A 299 -20.13 -5.76 8.54
C MET A 299 -21.62 -5.64 8.92
N GLY A 300 -22.48 -5.29 7.97
CA GLY A 300 -23.92 -5.25 8.17
C GLY A 300 -24.50 -6.64 8.50
N LEU A 301 -24.02 -7.70 7.85
CA LEU A 301 -24.37 -9.07 8.19
C LEU A 301 -23.95 -9.43 9.62
N GLY A 302 -22.76 -9.01 10.06
CA GLY A 302 -22.31 -9.20 11.44
C GLY A 302 -23.24 -8.54 12.46
N MET A 303 -23.67 -7.30 12.20
CA MET A 303 -24.64 -6.60 13.05
C MET A 303 -26.00 -7.31 13.08
N LEU A 304 -26.47 -7.79 11.92
CA LEU A 304 -27.72 -8.54 11.81
C LEU A 304 -27.64 -9.85 12.63
N ILE A 305 -26.54 -10.59 12.51
CA ILE A 305 -26.29 -11.82 13.28
C ILE A 305 -26.28 -11.51 14.78
N SER A 306 -25.64 -10.43 15.20
CA SER A 306 -25.63 -10.01 16.60
C SER A 306 -27.02 -9.67 17.14
N HIS A 307 -27.91 -9.16 16.30
CA HIS A 307 -29.30 -8.86 16.70
C HIS A 307 -30.08 -10.14 16.97
N PHE A 308 -30.01 -11.12 16.06
CA PHE A 308 -30.76 -12.37 16.20
C PHE A 308 -30.12 -13.35 17.19
N ILE A 309 -28.80 -13.32 17.35
CA ILE A 309 -28.04 -14.26 18.18
C ILE A 309 -27.09 -13.49 19.12
N PRO A 310 -27.61 -12.76 20.12
CA PRO A 310 -26.79 -11.93 21.02
C PRO A 310 -25.78 -12.74 21.84
N LYS A 311 -26.02 -14.05 22.01
CA LYS A 311 -25.10 -15.00 22.67
C LYS A 311 -23.74 -15.12 21.97
N LEU A 312 -23.62 -14.72 20.70
CA LEU A 312 -22.35 -14.75 19.97
C LEU A 312 -21.38 -13.64 20.38
N LYS A 313 -21.87 -12.50 20.88
CA LYS A 313 -21.02 -11.37 21.29
C LYS A 313 -19.89 -11.74 22.25
N PRO A 314 -20.12 -12.42 23.39
CA PRO A 314 -19.05 -12.79 24.31
C PRO A 314 -18.04 -13.77 23.68
N ILE A 315 -18.50 -14.67 22.81
CA ILE A 315 -17.64 -15.62 22.09
C ILE A 315 -16.72 -14.88 21.12
N ILE A 316 -17.30 -13.99 20.30
CA ILE A 316 -16.53 -13.16 19.37
C ILE A 316 -15.57 -12.23 20.11
N LYS A 317 -15.96 -11.64 21.25
CA LYS A 317 -15.06 -10.85 22.10
C LYS A 317 -13.83 -11.64 22.55
N CYS A 318 -13.99 -12.92 22.90
CA CYS A 318 -12.88 -13.79 23.29
C CYS A 318 -11.93 -14.08 22.10
N ILE A 319 -12.52 -14.33 20.92
CA ILE A 319 -11.79 -14.69 19.69
C ILE A 319 -11.19 -13.46 19.00
N LEU A 320 -11.71 -12.25 19.24
CA LEU A 320 -11.30 -11.02 18.55
C LEU A 320 -9.81 -10.73 18.69
N LYS A 321 -9.28 -10.77 19.93
CA LYS A 321 -7.87 -10.49 20.20
C LYS A 321 -6.91 -11.44 19.46
N PRO A 322 -7.02 -12.78 19.61
CA PRO A 322 -6.12 -13.70 18.90
C PRO A 322 -6.31 -13.61 17.39
N THR A 323 -7.52 -13.37 16.90
CA THR A 323 -7.79 -13.25 15.46
C THR A 323 -7.18 -12.00 14.85
N LEU A 324 -7.29 -10.84 15.53
CA LEU A 324 -6.63 -9.61 15.10
C LEU A 324 -5.10 -9.73 15.11
N ILE A 325 -4.51 -10.36 16.14
CA ILE A 325 -3.07 -10.60 16.19
C ILE A 325 -2.66 -11.52 15.03
N PHE A 326 -3.37 -12.63 14.83
CA PHE A 326 -3.10 -13.56 13.74
C PHE A 326 -3.16 -12.88 12.37
N PHE A 327 -4.22 -12.09 12.09
CA PHE A 327 -4.35 -11.39 10.82
C PHE A 327 -3.34 -10.27 10.64
N THR A 328 -2.97 -9.56 11.71
CA THR A 328 -1.92 -8.54 11.70
C THR A 328 -0.56 -9.18 11.38
N CYS A 329 -0.22 -10.28 12.06
CA CYS A 329 0.99 -11.05 11.76
C CYS A 329 0.98 -11.63 10.35
N TYR A 330 -0.15 -12.16 9.88
CA TYR A 330 -0.31 -12.64 8.51
C TYR A 330 -0.07 -11.51 7.51
N PHE A 331 -0.74 -10.37 7.68
CA PHE A 331 -0.57 -9.23 6.77
C PHE A 331 0.88 -8.75 6.77
N PHE A 332 1.51 -8.59 7.95
CA PHE A 332 2.89 -8.13 8.01
C PHE A 332 3.91 -9.14 7.50
N ILE A 333 3.82 -10.42 7.85
CA ILE A 333 4.82 -11.42 7.45
C ILE A 333 4.60 -11.81 5.99
N PHE A 334 3.37 -12.18 5.65
CA PHE A 334 3.05 -12.73 4.34
C PHE A 334 2.98 -11.64 3.28
N ALA A 335 2.43 -10.45 3.57
CA ALA A 335 2.49 -9.36 2.59
C ALA A 335 3.92 -8.83 2.43
N ALA A 336 4.77 -8.80 3.46
CA ALA A 336 6.20 -8.50 3.28
C ALA A 336 6.87 -9.55 2.39
N PHE A 337 6.66 -10.83 2.66
CA PHE A 337 7.25 -11.90 1.88
C PHE A 337 6.79 -11.91 0.41
N VAL A 338 5.53 -11.55 0.15
CA VAL A 338 4.98 -11.44 -1.22
C VAL A 338 5.43 -10.15 -1.90
N ASN A 339 5.57 -9.04 -1.18
CA ASN A 339 5.78 -7.72 -1.77
C ASN A 339 7.19 -7.14 -1.54
N TYR A 340 8.15 -7.89 -0.97
CA TYR A 340 9.49 -7.36 -0.70
C TYR A 340 10.18 -6.84 -1.96
N HIS A 341 9.95 -7.47 -3.12
CA HIS A 341 10.52 -7.01 -4.38
C HIS A 341 10.00 -5.64 -4.80
N LEU A 342 8.79 -5.27 -4.37
CA LEU A 342 8.22 -3.95 -4.63
C LEU A 342 8.90 -2.83 -3.83
N LEU A 343 9.52 -3.16 -2.69
CA LEU A 343 10.22 -2.16 -1.87
C LEU A 343 11.48 -1.63 -2.57
N PHE A 344 12.15 -2.45 -3.38
CA PHE A 344 13.29 -2.00 -4.19
C PHE A 344 12.91 -1.01 -5.30
N TYR A 345 11.61 -0.86 -5.56
CA TYR A 345 11.08 -0.01 -6.62
C TYR A 345 10.59 1.35 -6.13
N ILE A 346 10.65 1.60 -4.83
CA ILE A 346 10.26 2.85 -4.22
C ILE A 346 11.51 3.65 -3.86
N ASP A 347 11.50 4.92 -4.27
CA ASP A 347 12.53 5.86 -3.87
C ASP A 347 12.50 6.08 -2.36
N LEU A 348 13.67 6.18 -1.74
CA LEU A 348 13.81 6.41 -0.29
C LEU A 348 12.97 7.62 0.18
N LYS A 349 12.92 8.68 -0.64
CA LYS A 349 12.07 9.86 -0.40
C LYS A 349 10.60 9.47 -0.21
N THR A 350 10.05 8.66 -1.11
CA THR A 350 8.65 8.20 -1.06
C THR A 350 8.42 7.24 0.10
N ALA A 351 9.39 6.37 0.43
CA ALA A 351 9.28 5.50 1.59
C ALA A 351 9.20 6.28 2.91
N LEU A 352 9.97 7.36 3.05
CA LEU A 352 10.02 8.20 4.26
C LEU A 352 8.83 9.15 4.41
N THR A 353 8.13 9.49 3.33
CA THR A 353 6.97 10.39 3.39
C THR A 353 5.67 9.67 3.69
N ILE A 354 5.52 8.38 3.35
CA ILE A 354 4.32 7.60 3.65
C ILE A 354 3.94 7.61 5.15
N PRO A 355 4.89 7.45 6.10
CA PRO A 355 4.61 7.58 7.53
C PRO A 355 4.02 8.93 7.95
N LEU A 356 4.31 10.00 7.21
CA LEU A 356 3.81 11.33 7.55
C LEU A 356 2.28 11.40 7.50
N LEU A 357 1.63 10.63 6.63
CA LEU A 357 0.17 10.63 6.51
C LEU A 357 -0.53 10.20 7.80
N PRO A 358 -0.33 8.98 8.34
CA PRO A 358 -0.96 8.58 9.60
C PRO A 358 -0.51 9.45 10.79
N TRP A 359 0.75 9.89 10.82
CA TRP A 359 1.28 10.69 11.94
C TRP A 359 0.70 12.10 11.99
N SER A 360 0.70 12.80 10.85
CA SER A 360 0.06 14.12 10.75
C SER A 360 -1.45 14.02 10.90
N GLY A 361 -2.05 12.94 10.40
CA GLY A 361 -3.44 12.58 10.64
C GLY A 361 -3.81 12.55 12.12
N PHE A 362 -3.06 11.78 12.91
CA PHE A 362 -3.24 11.70 14.35
C PHE A 362 -3.05 13.06 15.04
N LEU A 363 -1.97 13.79 14.71
CA LEU A 363 -1.65 15.07 15.34
C LEU A 363 -2.68 16.15 15.02
N LEU A 364 -3.05 16.30 13.74
CA LEU A 364 -3.95 17.35 13.28
C LEU A 364 -5.40 17.09 13.69
N SER A 365 -5.82 15.83 13.74
CA SER A 365 -7.15 15.49 14.27
C SER A 365 -7.24 15.67 15.78
N CYS A 366 -6.19 15.34 16.54
CA CYS A 366 -6.10 15.69 17.97
C CYS A 366 -6.20 17.21 18.17
N LEU A 367 -5.45 17.99 17.38
CA LEU A 367 -5.48 19.44 17.44
C LEU A 367 -6.87 19.99 17.10
N PHE A 368 -7.51 19.48 16.05
CA PHE A 368 -8.86 19.89 15.66
C PHE A 368 -9.90 19.56 16.74
N ALA A 369 -9.85 18.35 17.32
CA ALA A 369 -10.72 17.95 18.42
C ALA A 369 -10.51 18.83 19.67
N TRP A 370 -9.26 19.21 19.95
CA TRP A 370 -8.92 20.13 21.03
C TRP A 370 -9.48 21.54 20.79
N ILE A 371 -9.37 22.08 19.57
CA ILE A 371 -9.98 23.36 19.16
C ILE A 371 -11.50 23.31 19.32
N CYS A 372 -12.12 22.17 18.96
CA CYS A 372 -13.54 21.90 19.19
C CYS A 372 -13.90 21.60 20.65
N ARG A 373 -12.99 21.85 21.60
CA ARG A 373 -13.18 21.75 23.06
C ARG A 373 -13.67 20.37 23.53
N GLN A 374 -13.17 19.30 22.90
CA GLN A 374 -13.48 17.93 23.32
C GLN A 374 -12.67 17.53 24.56
N ASP A 375 -13.22 16.61 25.36
CA ASP A 375 -12.51 16.03 26.50
C ASP A 375 -11.30 15.22 26.06
N TRP A 376 -10.29 15.11 26.92
CA TRP A 376 -9.04 14.40 26.62
C TRP A 376 -9.24 12.98 26.07
N LYS A 377 -10.15 12.20 26.68
CA LYS A 377 -10.47 10.83 26.21
C LYS A 377 -11.03 10.83 24.79
N ARG A 378 -11.84 11.85 24.44
CA ARG A 378 -12.45 12.00 23.11
C ARG A 378 -11.44 12.50 22.09
N ILE A 379 -10.55 13.41 22.48
CA ILE A 379 -9.42 13.87 21.64
C ILE A 379 -8.57 12.66 21.23
N ILE A 380 -8.18 11.82 22.19
CA ILE A 380 -7.42 10.59 21.90
C ILE A 380 -8.19 9.68 20.94
N THR A 381 -9.47 9.41 21.21
CA THR A 381 -10.29 8.56 20.33
C THR A 381 -10.34 9.13 18.90
N ILE A 382 -10.66 10.41 18.73
CA ILE A 382 -10.74 11.05 17.41
C ILE A 382 -9.38 11.00 16.70
N GLY A 383 -8.30 11.22 17.45
CA GLY A 383 -6.92 11.13 16.97
C GLY A 383 -6.58 9.75 16.40
N ILE A 384 -6.80 8.71 17.21
CA ILE A 384 -6.52 7.32 16.84
C ILE A 384 -7.39 6.89 15.65
N GLU A 385 -8.68 7.24 15.68
CA GLU A 385 -9.63 6.91 14.61
C GLU A 385 -9.25 7.53 13.27
N THR A 386 -8.81 8.79 13.30
CA THR A 386 -8.41 9.49 12.08
C THR A 386 -7.06 9.00 11.58
N GLY A 387 -6.09 8.81 12.47
CA GLY A 387 -4.72 8.43 12.11
C GLY A 387 -4.60 7.00 11.58
N ILE A 388 -5.36 6.05 12.14
CA ILE A 388 -5.34 4.65 11.72
C ILE A 388 -6.41 4.42 10.65
N GLN A 389 -5.98 4.45 9.39
CA GLN A 389 -6.84 4.23 8.23
C GLN A 389 -7.15 2.74 7.99
N ASN A 390 -8.24 2.45 7.27
CA ASN A 390 -8.56 1.09 6.83
C ASN A 390 -7.71 0.67 5.63
N ILE A 391 -6.59 0.04 5.94
CA ILE A 391 -5.59 -0.43 4.96
C ILE A 391 -6.17 -1.49 4.02
N GLY A 392 -7.10 -2.32 4.51
CA GLY A 392 -7.76 -3.34 3.72
C GLY A 392 -8.57 -2.74 2.57
N ILE A 393 -9.36 -1.70 2.86
CA ILE A 393 -10.12 -0.96 1.83
C ILE A 393 -9.16 -0.32 0.82
N ALA A 394 -8.12 0.37 1.28
CA ALA A 394 -7.14 0.99 0.41
C ALA A 394 -6.50 -0.04 -0.54
N PHE A 395 -6.11 -1.21 -0.01
CA PHE A 395 -5.52 -2.29 -0.80
C PHE A 395 -6.51 -2.83 -1.84
N MET A 396 -7.77 -3.08 -1.45
CA MET A 396 -8.81 -3.58 -2.36
C MET A 396 -9.09 -2.59 -3.50
N VAL A 397 -9.29 -1.32 -3.16
CA VAL A 397 -9.59 -0.27 -4.15
C VAL A 397 -8.45 -0.15 -5.16
N LEU A 398 -7.19 -0.08 -4.71
CA LEU A 398 -6.03 0.02 -5.60
C LEU A 398 -5.81 -1.25 -6.43
N LEU A 399 -6.03 -2.43 -5.84
CA LEU A 399 -5.79 -3.70 -6.52
C LEU A 399 -6.81 -4.01 -7.62
N TYR A 400 -8.08 -3.69 -7.40
CA TYR A 400 -9.19 -4.06 -8.29
C TYR A 400 -9.67 -2.91 -9.18
N SER A 401 -9.41 -1.66 -8.81
CA SER A 401 -9.88 -0.50 -9.60
C SER A 401 -8.83 0.06 -10.55
N LEU A 402 -7.55 -0.30 -10.37
CA LEU A 402 -6.46 0.09 -11.28
C LEU A 402 -6.10 -1.03 -12.27
N PRO A 403 -5.75 -0.68 -13.52
CA PRO A 403 -5.19 -1.64 -14.46
C PRO A 403 -3.82 -2.16 -13.99
N ALA A 404 -3.40 -3.29 -14.55
CA ALA A 404 -2.02 -3.75 -14.42
C ALA A 404 -1.17 -3.01 -15.47
N PRO A 405 0.03 -2.52 -15.12
CA PRO A 405 0.81 -2.86 -13.91
C PRO A 405 0.67 -1.87 -12.73
N GLU A 406 -0.15 -0.83 -12.87
CA GLU A 406 -0.25 0.28 -11.92
C GLU A 406 -0.82 -0.15 -10.57
N ASN A 407 -1.77 -1.08 -10.57
CA ASN A 407 -2.34 -1.65 -9.35
C ASN A 407 -1.28 -2.16 -8.37
N SER A 408 -0.31 -2.92 -8.88
CA SER A 408 0.74 -3.57 -8.09
C SER A 408 1.71 -2.55 -7.51
N ARG A 409 1.97 -1.46 -8.23
CA ARG A 409 2.85 -0.38 -7.78
C ARG A 409 2.16 0.49 -6.73
N ALA A 410 0.87 0.78 -6.91
CA ALA A 410 0.11 1.61 -5.99
C ALA A 410 -0.15 0.91 -4.64
N THR A 411 -0.37 -0.42 -4.63
CA THR A 411 -0.62 -1.20 -3.40
C THR A 411 0.56 -1.23 -2.41
N VAL A 412 1.75 -0.80 -2.82
CA VAL A 412 2.90 -0.68 -1.91
C VAL A 412 2.69 0.41 -0.86
N ILE A 413 1.95 1.46 -1.21
CA ILE A 413 1.65 2.57 -0.29
C ILE A 413 0.90 2.10 0.96
N PRO A 414 -0.30 1.48 0.86
CA PRO A 414 -0.99 0.96 2.03
C PRO A 414 -0.18 -0.12 2.78
N PHE A 415 0.65 -0.89 2.07
CA PHE A 415 1.55 -1.84 2.70
C PHE A 415 2.57 -1.16 3.61
N ILE A 416 3.31 -0.14 3.14
CA ILE A 416 4.27 0.61 3.98
C ILE A 416 3.53 1.34 5.11
N ALA A 417 2.38 1.95 4.79
CA ALA A 417 1.58 2.67 5.78
C ALA A 417 1.12 1.78 6.94
N SER A 418 0.89 0.48 6.71
CA SER A 418 0.50 -0.44 7.79
C SER A 418 1.52 -0.59 8.90
N TYR A 419 2.81 -0.53 8.58
CA TYR A 419 3.86 -0.55 9.60
C TYR A 419 3.96 0.82 10.26
N ALA A 420 3.86 1.87 9.46
CA ALA A 420 4.05 3.24 9.92
C ALA A 420 2.94 3.74 10.86
N SER A 421 1.69 3.32 10.64
CA SER A 421 0.53 3.81 11.40
C SER A 421 0.58 3.45 12.88
N VAL A 422 1.24 2.34 13.25
CA VAL A 422 1.32 1.85 14.63
C VAL A 422 2.61 2.26 15.37
N GLN A 423 3.62 2.73 14.64
CA GLN A 423 4.93 3.11 15.20
C GLN A 423 4.85 4.14 16.35
N PRO A 424 4.11 5.26 16.21
CA PRO A 424 4.03 6.26 17.29
C PRO A 424 3.54 5.67 18.61
N PHE A 425 2.59 4.74 18.55
CA PHE A 425 2.02 4.11 19.73
C PHE A 425 3.01 3.19 20.44
N TYR A 426 3.83 2.44 19.67
CA TYR A 426 4.91 1.66 20.25
C TYR A 426 5.96 2.54 20.94
N PHE A 427 6.32 3.69 20.34
CA PHE A 427 7.24 4.64 20.98
C PHE A 427 6.66 5.21 22.28
N ILE A 428 5.37 5.58 22.29
CA ILE A 428 4.70 6.06 23.50
C ILE A 428 4.67 4.97 24.58
N LEU A 429 4.36 3.72 24.23
CA LEU A 429 4.39 2.59 25.15
C LEU A 429 5.77 2.35 25.75
N ILE A 430 6.81 2.31 24.91
CA ILE A 430 8.19 2.12 25.35
C ILE A 430 8.59 3.26 26.29
N TYR A 431 8.28 4.50 25.94
CA TYR A 431 8.52 5.66 26.80
C TYR A 431 7.80 5.53 28.14
N GLN A 432 6.52 5.13 28.16
CA GLN A 432 5.78 4.91 29.40
C GLN A 432 6.37 3.77 30.24
N LEU A 433 6.82 2.68 29.63
CA LEU A 433 7.47 1.57 30.32
C LEU A 433 8.80 1.98 30.95
N ILE A 434 9.62 2.73 30.21
CA ILE A 434 10.89 3.30 30.71
C ILE A 434 10.59 4.25 31.87
N ARG A 435 9.66 5.20 31.70
CA ARG A 435 9.25 6.13 32.76
C ARG A 435 8.74 5.41 34.00
N ARG A 436 7.90 4.38 33.86
CA ARG A 436 7.39 3.59 34.99
C ARG A 436 8.52 2.86 35.73
N LYS A 437 9.50 2.30 35.01
CA LYS A 437 10.68 1.68 35.62
C LYS A 437 11.55 2.72 36.34
N CYS A 438 11.88 3.84 35.70
CA CYS A 438 12.66 4.92 36.30
C CYS A 438 11.99 5.54 37.54
N CYS A 439 10.68 5.81 37.50
CA CYS A 439 9.94 6.34 38.65
C CYS A 439 9.77 5.32 39.78
N LYS A 440 9.65 4.01 39.49
CA LYS A 440 9.69 2.96 40.52
C LYS A 440 11.07 2.91 41.19
N THR A 441 12.15 2.95 40.41
CA THR A 441 13.52 3.01 40.94
C THR A 441 13.72 4.26 41.80
N GLN A 442 13.28 5.44 41.36
CA GLN A 442 13.36 6.67 42.16
C GLN A 442 12.54 6.61 43.45
N ARG A 443 11.34 6.01 43.44
CA ARG A 443 10.55 5.82 44.68
C ARG A 443 11.20 4.84 45.65
N VAL A 444 11.86 3.80 45.15
CA VAL A 444 12.60 2.84 45.98
C VAL A 444 13.84 3.51 46.56
N VAL A 445 14.63 4.23 45.74
CA VAL A 445 15.79 4.98 46.21
C VAL A 445 15.38 6.03 47.25
N HIS A 446 14.32 6.81 47.00
CA HIS A 446 13.87 7.84 47.94
C HIS A 446 13.35 7.25 49.27
N ARG A 447 12.65 6.10 49.24
CA ARG A 447 12.28 5.39 50.49
C ARG A 447 13.50 4.89 51.25
N ILE A 448 14.47 4.29 50.57
CA ILE A 448 15.72 3.86 51.20
C ILE A 448 16.43 5.07 51.80
N SER A 449 16.54 6.20 51.10
CA SER A 449 17.13 7.42 51.63
C SER A 449 16.41 7.95 52.88
N ILE A 450 15.08 7.96 52.88
CA ILE A 450 14.27 8.40 54.04
C ILE A 450 14.43 7.43 55.22
N ASP A 451 14.39 6.12 54.99
CA ASP A 451 14.56 5.11 56.03
C ASP A 451 15.99 5.12 56.61
N THR A 452 16.98 5.46 55.78
CA THR A 452 18.38 5.60 56.22
C THR A 452 18.56 6.87 57.05
N LEU A 453 17.98 8.00 56.61
CA LEU A 453 17.97 9.26 57.37
C LEU A 453 17.22 9.11 58.69
N SER A 454 16.04 8.47 58.70
CA SER A 454 15.25 8.28 59.91
C SER A 454 16.00 7.44 60.94
N LYS A 455 16.71 6.39 60.50
CA LYS A 455 17.56 5.58 61.36
C LYS A 455 18.75 6.36 61.90
N THR A 456 19.42 7.16 61.07
CA THR A 456 20.53 8.01 61.56
C THR A 456 20.05 9.08 62.53
N THR A 457 18.88 9.71 62.30
CA THR A 457 18.31 10.65 63.28
C THR A 457 17.84 9.97 64.57
N PHE A 458 17.35 8.74 64.50
CA PHE A 458 16.96 7.97 65.69
C PHE A 458 18.19 7.54 66.50
N GLU A 459 19.24 7.04 65.84
CA GLU A 459 20.52 6.72 66.48
C GLU A 459 21.22 7.96 67.04
N LEU A 460 21.08 9.14 66.40
CA LEU A 460 21.60 10.40 66.91
C LEU A 460 20.78 10.93 68.10
N SER A 461 19.45 10.74 68.14
CA SER A 461 18.66 11.13 69.31
C SER A 461 18.85 10.18 70.50
N GLU A 462 19.05 8.87 70.26
CA GLU A 462 19.49 7.93 71.30
C GLU A 462 20.90 8.27 71.82
N ALA A 463 21.80 8.74 70.94
CA ALA A 463 23.14 9.16 71.34
C ALA A 463 23.18 10.51 72.09
N GLU A 464 22.19 11.39 71.91
CA GLU A 464 22.07 12.64 72.69
C GLU A 464 21.44 12.43 74.08
N ASP A 465 20.68 11.34 74.28
CA ASP A 465 20.14 10.94 75.60
C ASP A 465 21.12 10.07 76.42
N GLU A 466 22.20 9.57 75.81
CA GLU A 466 23.28 8.83 76.50
C GLU A 466 24.56 9.68 76.63
N THR A 467 24.55 10.68 77.51
CA THR A 467 25.78 11.09 78.21
C THR A 467 25.81 10.47 79.59
N CYS A 468 26.56 9.37 79.75
CA CYS A 468 27.77 9.30 80.56
C CYS A 468 28.17 7.85 80.87
N GLU A 469 29.48 7.62 80.77
CA GLU A 469 30.25 6.48 81.28
C GLU A 469 30.31 5.22 80.41
N GLU A 470 31.53 5.02 79.87
CA GLU A 470 32.07 3.79 79.27
C GLU A 470 31.39 3.37 77.96
N ILE A 471 31.95 3.69 76.79
CA ILE A 471 32.91 2.80 76.11
C ILE A 471 33.76 3.66 75.15
N LEU A 472 34.86 4.17 75.69
CA LEU A 472 35.96 4.76 74.94
C LEU A 472 37.03 3.68 74.75
N GLN A 473 36.67 2.54 74.15
CA GLN A 473 37.57 1.52 73.60
C GLN A 473 36.75 0.36 73.03
N THR A 474 37.01 -0.01 71.77
CA THR A 474 36.45 -1.19 71.07
C THR A 474 35.08 -1.04 70.39
N LYS A 475 35.04 -0.30 69.28
CA LYS A 475 34.23 -0.74 68.12
C LYS A 475 34.88 -0.28 66.81
N LYS A 476 35.46 -1.24 66.08
CA LYS A 476 35.86 -1.10 64.68
C LYS A 476 34.60 -0.78 63.87
N VAL A 477 34.40 0.47 63.48
CA VAL A 477 33.41 0.84 62.47
C VAL A 477 34.01 0.49 61.12
N SER A 478 33.59 -0.63 60.54
CA SER A 478 33.75 -0.88 59.11
C SER A 478 32.71 -0.03 58.36
N LEU A 479 33.11 1.16 57.91
CA LEU A 479 32.39 1.88 56.85
C LEU A 479 32.50 1.09 55.53
N PRO A 480 31.40 0.77 54.84
CA PRO A 480 31.48 0.56 53.41
C PRO A 480 31.67 1.93 52.73
N MET A 481 32.86 2.12 52.15
CA MET A 481 33.13 3.13 51.13
C MET A 481 32.09 3.01 50.01
N ILE A 482 31.17 3.98 49.93
CA ILE A 482 30.47 4.29 48.69
C ILE A 482 31.14 5.54 48.16
N THR A 483 32.02 5.35 47.18
CA THR A 483 32.59 6.41 46.35
C THR A 483 31.45 7.15 45.64
N LEU A 484 31.16 8.35 46.11
CA LEU A 484 30.46 9.39 45.36
C LEU A 484 31.46 9.98 44.36
N ASP A 485 31.41 9.55 43.10
CA ASP A 485 31.93 10.36 42.00
C ASP A 485 30.91 11.47 41.72
N ALA A 486 31.10 12.57 42.45
CA ALA A 486 30.51 13.85 42.14
C ALA A 486 31.38 14.53 41.07
N SER A 487 30.84 14.69 39.85
CA SER A 487 31.16 15.85 39.04
C SER A 487 30.00 16.83 39.19
N VAL A 488 30.20 17.73 40.15
CA VAL A 488 29.47 18.97 40.35
C VAL A 488 29.79 19.89 39.17
N ASP A 489 28.76 20.49 38.57
CA ASP A 489 28.85 21.89 38.18
C ASP A 489 27.55 22.59 38.55
N ALA A 490 27.65 23.35 39.63
CA ALA A 490 26.66 24.31 40.09
C ALA A 490 27.20 25.72 39.82
N LYS A 491 26.40 26.54 39.13
CA LYS A 491 26.35 28.01 39.28
C LYS A 491 24.87 28.36 39.27
N SER A 492 24.24 28.54 40.43
CA SER A 492 24.20 29.76 41.27
C SER A 492 23.24 30.81 40.73
N THR A 493 22.28 31.16 41.60
CA THR A 493 21.31 32.29 41.62
C THR A 493 20.17 32.30 40.61
#